data_AF-A0A7C2PLX1-F1
#
_entry.id   AF-A0A7C2PLX1-F1
#
_cell.length_a   1.000
_cell.length_b   1.000
_cell.length_c   1.000
_cell.angle_alpha   90.00
_cell.angle_beta   90.00
_cell.angle_gamma   90.00
#
_symmetry.space_group_name_H-M   'P 1'
#
loop_
_entity.id
_entity.type
_entity.pdbx_description
1 polymer ?
#
loop_
_entity_poly.entity_id
_entity_poly.type
_entity_poly.pdbx_seq_one_letter_code
_entity_poly.pdbx_strand_id
1 'polypeptide(L)'
;MGFVLIHLLGFTIATKQPAMTASTFAKAIEKGEKSWANQKKLVELIIQVNRSQFAAVLGNVALALLVAFGIASMVIRRGETILSPEETVYYLQGLEPYPALLYAAIAGVWLFCSGLIAGYFDNRANLLELRKRYFHHPLLKKLLKEKRREKLACYLHEHHGAMAGNFFFGVLLGITPYLGYLLDLPLDIRHVAFSTAYLGYSSMHIDISLGEFLLLLGFVLLIGLVNLSVSFILALKVSLLSRDSYFGNFFSFVKLFAKEARRRPLELFFPPRPAAEEKEETK
;
A
#
# COMPACT_ATOMS: atom_id res chain seq x y z
N MET A 1 -3.26 -14.64 -6.13
CA MET A 1 -2.33 -14.60 -7.28
C MET A 1 -2.17 -13.21 -7.91
N GLY A 2 -3.22 -12.39 -8.04
CA GLY A 2 -3.15 -11.05 -8.66
C GLY A 2 -2.08 -10.10 -8.07
N PHE A 3 -1.97 -10.02 -6.74
CA PHE A 3 -0.95 -9.16 -6.10
C PHE A 3 0.50 -9.55 -6.42
N VAL A 4 0.77 -10.85 -6.58
CA VAL A 4 2.09 -11.34 -6.98
C VAL A 4 2.35 -11.07 -8.46
N LEU A 5 1.33 -11.22 -9.30
CA LEU A 5 1.43 -10.99 -10.74
C LEU A 5 1.68 -9.51 -11.08
N ILE A 6 0.96 -8.59 -10.42
CA ILE A 6 1.15 -7.13 -10.58
C ILE A 6 2.57 -6.73 -10.17
N HIS A 7 3.06 -7.27 -9.04
CA HIS A 7 4.44 -7.02 -8.58
C HIS A 7 5.50 -7.58 -9.54
N LEU A 8 5.28 -8.79 -10.07
CA LEU A 8 6.19 -9.45 -11.03
C LEU A 8 6.21 -8.76 -12.41
N LEU A 9 5.12 -8.09 -12.81
CA LEU A 9 5.03 -7.31 -14.05
C LEU A 9 5.65 -5.91 -13.93
N GLY A 10 6.27 -5.57 -12.80
CA GLY A 10 6.87 -4.25 -12.57
C GLY A 10 5.85 -3.15 -12.26
N PHE A 11 4.57 -3.50 -12.14
CA PHE A 11 3.55 -2.59 -11.62
C PHE A 11 3.68 -2.52 -10.10
N THR A 12 4.03 -1.35 -9.59
CA THR A 12 4.18 -1.11 -8.16
C THR A 12 2.81 -1.11 -7.50
N ILE A 13 2.43 -2.21 -6.84
CA ILE A 13 1.40 -2.13 -5.80
C ILE A 13 1.95 -1.23 -4.71
N ALA A 14 1.21 -0.17 -4.43
CA ALA A 14 1.41 0.92 -3.49
C ALA A 14 1.76 0.54 -2.03
N THR A 15 2.77 -0.29 -1.78
CA THR A 15 3.21 -0.61 -0.42
C THR A 15 4.73 -0.46 -0.25
N LYS A 16 5.46 -0.19 -1.34
CA LYS A 16 6.91 0.02 -1.34
C LYS A 16 7.31 1.49 -1.28
N GLN A 17 7.27 2.08 -0.10
CA GLN A 17 8.32 3.05 0.21
C GLN A 17 9.03 2.61 1.48
N PRO A 18 10.37 2.67 1.55
CA PRO A 18 11.13 2.39 2.77
C PRO A 18 10.49 3.07 3.97
N ALA A 19 10.02 4.32 3.80
CA ALA A 19 9.30 5.14 4.78
C ALA A 19 8.01 4.53 5.38
N MET A 20 7.48 3.43 4.85
CA MET A 20 6.21 2.81 5.26
C MET A 20 6.34 1.59 6.17
N THR A 21 7.54 1.07 6.38
CA THR A 21 7.71 -0.10 7.24
C THR A 21 7.97 0.33 8.68
N ALA A 22 7.44 -0.44 9.65
CA ALA A 22 7.75 -0.24 11.06
C ALA A 22 9.26 -0.21 11.32
N SER A 23 10.06 -0.95 10.55
CA SER A 23 11.53 -0.91 10.65
C SER A 23 12.14 0.46 10.30
N THR A 24 11.56 1.18 9.34
CA THR A 24 12.03 2.52 8.95
C THR A 24 11.53 3.59 9.90
N PHE A 25 10.28 3.48 10.35
CA PHE A 25 9.77 4.31 11.45
C PHE A 25 10.66 4.14 12.70
N ALA A 26 10.98 2.90 13.06
CA ALA A 26 11.90 2.61 14.13
C ALA A 26 13.23 3.32 13.88
N LYS A 27 13.92 3.11 12.74
CA LYS A 27 15.19 3.79 12.43
C LYS A 27 15.13 5.33 12.54
N ALA A 28 14.04 5.96 12.09
CA ALA A 28 13.86 7.41 12.13
C ALA A 28 13.64 7.97 13.55
N ILE A 29 13.13 7.16 14.48
CA ILE A 29 12.98 7.49 15.90
C ILE A 29 14.35 7.31 16.59
N GLU A 30 15.31 8.21 16.35
CA GLU A 30 16.49 8.31 17.22
C GLU A 30 16.06 8.86 18.59
N LYS A 31 16.60 8.26 19.68
CA LYS A 31 16.40 8.77 21.04
C LYS A 31 16.92 10.22 21.08
N GLY A 32 16.03 11.18 21.28
CA GLY A 32 16.45 12.50 21.76
C GLY A 32 16.96 12.40 23.20
N GLU A 33 17.60 13.46 23.70
CA GLU A 33 18.23 13.53 25.03
C GLU A 33 17.30 13.18 26.22
N LYS A 34 15.97 13.09 26.02
CA LYS A 34 14.97 12.78 27.05
C LYS A 34 13.97 11.66 26.69
N SER A 35 14.38 10.64 25.94
CA SER A 35 13.54 9.48 25.58
C SER A 35 12.29 9.79 24.72
N TRP A 36 12.14 11.02 24.24
CA TRP A 36 11.07 11.44 23.33
C TRP A 36 11.50 11.32 21.88
N ALA A 37 10.58 10.93 21.01
CA ALA A 37 10.82 10.90 19.57
C ALA A 37 11.09 12.32 19.05
N ASN A 38 12.04 12.47 18.13
CA ASN A 38 12.27 13.76 17.46
C ASN A 38 11.05 14.12 16.60
N GLN A 39 10.18 14.98 17.13
CA GLN A 39 8.91 15.37 16.49
C GLN A 39 9.12 15.98 15.09
N LYS A 40 10.26 16.64 14.84
CA LYS A 40 10.58 17.22 13.53
C LYS A 40 10.87 16.12 12.49
N LYS A 41 11.72 15.14 12.82
CA LYS A 41 11.98 13.97 11.95
C LYS A 41 10.70 13.17 11.69
N LEU A 42 9.83 13.06 12.68
CA LEU A 42 8.53 12.38 12.54
C LEU A 42 7.59 13.13 11.58
N VAL A 43 7.53 14.45 11.67
CA VAL A 43 6.76 15.29 10.72
C VAL A 43 7.30 15.14 9.29
N GLU A 44 8.61 15.18 9.09
CA GLU A 44 9.25 15.00 7.78
C GLU A 44 8.93 13.60 7.20
N LEU A 45 9.03 12.55 8.03
CA LEU A 45 8.67 11.20 7.63
C LEU A 45 7.19 11.09 7.24
N ILE A 46 6.29 11.71 8.00
CA ILE A 46 4.85 11.72 7.72
C ILE A 46 4.53 12.45 6.42
N ILE A 47 5.20 13.57 6.13
CA ILE A 47 5.02 14.30 4.86
C ILE A 47 5.49 13.43 3.68
N GLN A 48 6.66 12.78 3.80
CA GLN A 48 7.17 11.88 2.76
C GLN A 48 6.23 10.68 2.52
N VAL A 49 5.72 10.10 3.60
CA VAL A 49 4.75 9.00 3.58
C VAL A 49 3.43 9.43 2.94
N ASN A 50 2.85 10.55 3.35
CA ASN A 50 1.58 11.01 2.80
C ASN A 50 1.66 11.21 1.28
N ARG A 51 2.72 11.86 0.80
CA ARG A 51 2.93 12.08 -0.63
C ARG A 51 2.92 10.79 -1.42
N SER A 52 3.66 9.81 -0.94
CA SER A 52 3.81 8.56 -1.66
C SER A 52 2.61 7.66 -1.57
N GLN A 53 1.95 7.63 -0.41
CA GLN A 53 0.71 6.88 -0.24
C GLN A 53 -0.39 7.49 -1.11
N PHE A 54 -0.48 8.81 -1.19
CA PHE A 54 -1.45 9.48 -2.05
C PHE A 54 -1.25 9.14 -3.53
N ALA A 55 -0.03 9.33 -4.06
CA ALA A 55 0.27 9.00 -5.45
C ALA A 55 0.00 7.53 -5.77
N ALA A 56 0.34 6.64 -4.85
CA ALA A 56 0.22 5.20 -5.04
C ALA A 56 -1.23 4.71 -4.93
N VAL A 57 -2.05 5.29 -4.05
CA VAL A 57 -3.50 5.04 -4.00
C VAL A 57 -4.16 5.50 -5.29
N LEU A 58 -3.89 6.73 -5.74
CA LEU A 58 -4.47 7.24 -6.98
C LEU A 58 -4.06 6.37 -8.18
N GLY A 59 -2.79 5.98 -8.26
CA GLY A 59 -2.30 5.07 -9.30
C GLY A 59 -3.01 3.71 -9.27
N ASN A 60 -3.19 3.12 -8.08
CA ASN A 60 -3.94 1.86 -7.92
C ASN A 60 -5.41 2.02 -8.33
N VAL A 61 -6.07 3.11 -7.92
CA VAL A 61 -7.48 3.37 -8.24
C VAL A 61 -7.65 3.56 -9.74
N ALA A 62 -6.82 4.41 -10.36
CA ALA A 62 -6.88 4.64 -11.80
C ALA A 62 -6.63 3.35 -12.59
N LEU A 63 -5.60 2.58 -12.24
CA LEU A 63 -5.30 1.32 -12.91
C LEU A 63 -6.42 0.28 -12.70
N ALA A 64 -6.97 0.18 -11.49
CA ALA A 64 -8.06 -0.75 -11.19
C ALA A 64 -9.32 -0.40 -11.99
N LEU A 65 -9.70 0.88 -12.10
CA LEU A 65 -10.81 1.31 -12.96
C LEU A 65 -10.55 0.99 -14.43
N LEU A 66 -9.36 1.33 -14.94
CA LEU A 66 -9.00 1.07 -16.34
C LEU A 66 -9.08 -0.43 -16.67
N VAL A 67 -8.55 -1.29 -15.80
CA VAL A 67 -8.60 -2.74 -15.96
C VAL A 67 -10.03 -3.25 -15.84
N ALA A 68 -10.81 -2.77 -14.86
CA ALA A 68 -12.20 -3.18 -14.67
C ALA A 68 -13.05 -2.83 -15.90
N PHE A 69 -12.96 -1.59 -16.41
CA PHE A 69 -13.64 -1.17 -17.63
C PHE A 69 -13.17 -1.94 -18.87
N GLY A 70 -11.86 -2.19 -18.99
CA GLY A 70 -11.30 -2.97 -20.09
C GLY A 70 -11.84 -4.41 -20.11
N ILE A 71 -11.89 -5.07 -18.96
CA ILE A 71 -12.42 -6.43 -18.84
C ILE A 71 -13.94 -6.43 -19.03
N ALA A 72 -14.68 -5.51 -18.38
CA ALA A 72 -16.13 -5.36 -18.54
C ALA A 72 -16.53 -5.17 -20.01
N SER A 73 -15.90 -4.22 -20.70
CA SER A 73 -16.19 -3.99 -22.12
C SER A 73 -15.87 -5.20 -22.99
N MET A 74 -14.79 -5.94 -22.72
CA MET A 74 -14.46 -7.17 -23.46
C MET A 74 -15.54 -8.26 -23.27
N VAL A 75 -16.04 -8.45 -22.05
CA VAL A 75 -17.02 -9.49 -21.71
C VAL A 75 -18.41 -9.12 -22.26
N ILE A 76 -18.84 -7.86 -22.08
CA ILE A 76 -20.11 -7.36 -22.63
C ILE A 76 -20.14 -7.50 -24.15
N ARG A 77 -19.02 -7.24 -24.86
CA ARG A 77 -18.91 -7.44 -26.31
C ARG A 77 -19.05 -8.89 -26.76
N ARG A 78 -18.85 -9.86 -25.85
CA ARG A 78 -19.09 -11.29 -26.11
C ARG A 78 -20.52 -11.73 -25.76
N GLY A 79 -21.36 -10.81 -25.26
CA GLY A 79 -22.71 -11.11 -24.82
C GLY A 79 -22.79 -11.80 -23.45
N GLU A 80 -21.69 -11.80 -22.70
CA GLU A 80 -21.61 -12.36 -21.36
C GLU A 80 -21.72 -11.25 -20.30
N THR A 81 -22.08 -11.61 -19.06
CA THR A 81 -22.13 -10.71 -17.91
C THR A 81 -21.05 -11.10 -16.91
N ILE A 82 -20.29 -10.12 -16.39
CA ILE A 82 -19.26 -10.39 -15.36
C ILE A 82 -19.90 -10.61 -14.00
N LEU A 83 -20.92 -9.81 -13.70
CA LEU A 83 -21.63 -9.81 -12.44
C LEU A 83 -23.10 -10.09 -12.69
N SER A 84 -23.71 -10.90 -11.83
CA SER A 84 -25.17 -11.00 -11.79
C SER A 84 -25.78 -9.68 -11.27
N PRO A 85 -27.07 -9.42 -11.53
CA PRO A 85 -27.76 -8.27 -10.96
C PRO A 85 -27.66 -8.22 -9.42
N GLU A 86 -27.78 -9.38 -8.77
CA GLU A 86 -27.69 -9.52 -7.31
C GLU A 86 -26.28 -9.19 -6.80
N GLU A 87 -25.24 -9.69 -7.47
CA GLU A 87 -23.84 -9.39 -7.15
C GLU A 87 -23.55 -7.89 -7.32
N THR A 88 -24.10 -7.29 -8.38
CA THR A 88 -23.91 -5.87 -8.67
C THR A 88 -24.47 -4.99 -7.54
N VAL A 89 -25.70 -5.28 -7.08
CA VAL A 89 -26.32 -4.59 -5.95
C VAL A 89 -25.53 -4.83 -4.66
N TYR A 90 -25.14 -6.08 -4.39
CA TYR A 90 -24.34 -6.43 -3.21
C TYR A 90 -23.02 -5.66 -3.15
N TYR A 91 -22.29 -5.57 -4.26
CA TYR A 91 -21.01 -4.86 -4.29
C TYR A 91 -21.16 -3.35 -4.13
N LEU A 92 -22.21 -2.75 -4.70
CA LEU A 92 -22.50 -1.32 -4.56
C LEU A 92 -22.94 -0.97 -3.13
N GLN A 93 -23.84 -1.77 -2.53
CA GLN A 93 -24.24 -1.61 -1.13
C GLN A 93 -23.04 -1.80 -0.17
N GLY A 94 -22.12 -2.70 -0.53
CA GLY A 94 -20.89 -2.90 0.23
C GLY A 94 -19.90 -1.73 0.18
N LEU A 95 -20.16 -0.67 -0.59
CA LEU A 95 -19.40 0.58 -0.56
C LEU A 95 -19.97 1.59 0.46
N GLU A 96 -21.14 1.33 1.03
CA GLU A 96 -21.74 2.24 2.01
C GLU A 96 -20.84 2.41 3.26
N PRO A 97 -20.64 3.66 3.72
CA PRO A 97 -19.52 3.99 4.60
C PRO A 97 -19.56 3.29 5.96
N TYR A 98 -20.73 3.11 6.58
CA TYR A 98 -20.76 2.62 7.96
C TYR A 98 -20.14 1.21 8.13
N PRO A 99 -20.64 0.15 7.47
CA PRO A 99 -20.02 -1.17 7.55
C PRO A 99 -18.69 -1.23 6.81
N ALA A 100 -18.57 -0.52 5.67
CA ALA A 100 -17.38 -0.60 4.84
C ALA A 100 -16.13 -0.08 5.55
N LEU A 101 -16.25 0.96 6.40
CA LEU A 101 -15.09 1.51 7.12
C LEU A 101 -14.59 0.57 8.23
N LEU A 102 -15.47 -0.23 8.84
CA LEU A 102 -15.05 -1.25 9.81
C LEU A 102 -14.25 -2.36 9.12
N TYR A 103 -14.76 -2.87 8.00
CA TYR A 103 -14.06 -3.86 7.16
C TYR A 103 -12.77 -3.28 6.54
N ALA A 104 -12.75 -1.98 6.27
CA ALA A 104 -11.54 -1.27 5.82
C ALA A 104 -10.48 -1.18 6.92
N ALA A 105 -10.89 -1.05 8.18
CA ALA A 105 -9.96 -1.08 9.30
C ALA A 105 -9.29 -2.46 9.43
N ILE A 106 -10.06 -3.56 9.29
CA ILE A 106 -9.52 -4.92 9.27
C ILE A 106 -8.49 -5.08 8.15
N ALA A 107 -8.81 -4.62 6.94
CA ALA A 107 -7.85 -4.62 5.83
C ALA A 107 -6.59 -3.80 6.15
N GLY A 108 -6.72 -2.68 6.86
CA GLY A 108 -5.60 -1.87 7.35
C GLY A 108 -4.73 -2.59 8.39
N VAL A 109 -5.32 -3.41 9.27
CA VAL A 109 -4.56 -4.28 10.19
C VAL A 109 -3.75 -5.30 9.39
N TRP A 110 -4.35 -5.93 8.38
CA TRP A 110 -3.64 -6.88 7.52
C TRP A 110 -2.55 -6.23 6.68
N LEU A 111 -2.77 -5.00 6.24
CA LEU A 111 -1.75 -4.20 5.55
C LEU A 111 -0.56 -3.97 6.47
N PHE A 112 -0.80 -3.62 7.74
CA PHE A 112 0.25 -3.50 8.75
C PHE A 112 0.99 -4.82 8.99
N CYS A 113 0.27 -5.93 9.21
CA CYS A 113 0.87 -7.26 9.40
C CYS A 113 1.73 -7.67 8.20
N SER A 114 1.25 -7.41 6.97
CA SER A 114 2.02 -7.66 5.75
C SER A 114 3.30 -6.82 5.68
N GLY A 115 3.28 -5.60 6.20
CA GLY A 115 4.45 -4.73 6.32
C GLY A 115 5.50 -5.27 7.30
N LEU A 116 5.08 -5.87 8.41
CA LEU A 116 5.99 -6.57 9.34
C LEU A 116 6.62 -7.81 8.68
N ILE A 117 5.79 -8.62 8.00
CA ILE A 117 6.26 -9.80 7.26
C ILE A 117 7.28 -9.38 6.20
N ALA A 118 6.98 -8.32 5.45
CA ALA A 118 7.89 -7.79 4.45
C ALA A 118 9.24 -7.38 5.07
N GLY A 119 9.21 -6.64 6.18
CA GLY A 119 10.44 -6.25 6.90
C GLY A 119 11.25 -7.46 7.41
N TYR A 120 10.58 -8.51 7.90
CA TYR A 120 11.22 -9.75 8.30
C TYR A 120 11.93 -10.43 7.12
N PHE A 121 11.23 -10.59 5.99
CA PHE A 121 11.80 -11.25 4.80
C PHE A 121 12.91 -10.41 4.15
N ASP A 122 12.81 -9.08 4.20
CA ASP A 122 13.85 -8.18 3.72
C ASP A 122 15.13 -8.31 4.56
N ASN A 123 14.99 -8.30 5.89
CA ASN A 123 16.12 -8.52 6.80
C ASN A 123 16.75 -9.91 6.61
N ARG A 124 15.90 -10.95 6.46
CA ARG A 124 16.35 -12.32 6.21
C ARG A 124 17.05 -12.46 4.84
N ALA A 125 16.59 -11.74 3.82
CA ALA A 125 17.21 -11.72 2.50
C ALA A 125 18.64 -11.20 2.54
N ASN A 126 18.88 -10.17 3.35
CA ASN A 126 20.21 -9.61 3.62
C ASN A 126 21.07 -10.60 4.40
N LEU A 127 20.55 -11.14 5.51
CA LEU A 127 21.29 -12.08 6.37
C LEU A 127 21.75 -13.34 5.62
N LEU A 128 20.92 -13.87 4.72
CA LEU A 128 21.23 -15.10 3.97
C LEU A 128 22.02 -14.86 2.68
N GLU A 129 22.36 -13.60 2.39
CA GLU A 129 22.99 -13.17 1.14
C GLU A 129 22.23 -13.70 -0.10
N LEU A 130 20.90 -13.54 -0.13
CA LEU A 130 20.04 -14.16 -1.14
C LEU A 130 20.48 -13.84 -2.58
N ARG A 131 21.04 -12.66 -2.84
CA ARG A 131 21.63 -12.31 -4.15
C ARG A 131 22.66 -13.36 -4.59
N LYS A 132 23.63 -13.71 -3.72
CA LYS A 132 24.67 -14.70 -4.06
C LYS A 132 24.05 -16.08 -4.27
N ARG A 133 23.03 -16.45 -3.49
CA ARG A 133 22.34 -17.73 -3.63
C ARG A 133 21.57 -17.84 -4.95
N TYR A 134 20.79 -16.82 -5.31
CA TYR A 134 20.10 -16.78 -6.60
C TYR A 134 21.08 -16.80 -7.78
N PHE A 135 22.19 -16.07 -7.68
CA PHE A 135 23.20 -16.08 -8.74
C PHE A 135 23.84 -17.46 -8.92
N HIS A 136 24.07 -18.22 -7.83
CA HIS A 136 24.68 -19.54 -7.93
C HIS A 136 23.67 -20.70 -8.07
N HIS A 137 22.37 -20.41 -8.11
CA HIS A 137 21.32 -21.42 -8.12
C HIS A 137 21.40 -22.35 -9.35
N PRO A 138 21.43 -23.69 -9.19
CA PRO A 138 21.68 -24.63 -10.28
C PRO A 138 20.72 -24.50 -11.47
N LEU A 139 19.43 -24.28 -11.21
CA LEU A 139 18.43 -24.08 -12.27
C LEU A 139 18.63 -22.75 -13.01
N LEU A 140 18.98 -21.67 -12.29
CA LEU A 140 19.19 -20.36 -12.92
C LEU A 140 20.49 -20.33 -13.73
N LYS A 141 21.51 -21.08 -13.31
CA LYS A 141 22.72 -21.29 -14.11
C LYS A 141 22.43 -22.03 -15.42
N LYS A 142 21.53 -23.02 -15.41
CA LYS A 142 21.13 -23.77 -16.61
C LYS A 142 20.26 -22.94 -17.56
N LEU A 143 19.38 -22.09 -17.03
CA LEU A 143 18.37 -21.36 -17.81
C LEU A 143 18.83 -19.98 -18.31
N LEU A 144 19.73 -19.30 -17.58
CA LEU A 144 20.06 -17.88 -17.83
C LEU A 144 21.55 -17.63 -18.04
N LYS A 145 21.86 -16.76 -19.00
CA LYS A 145 23.20 -16.16 -19.17
C LYS A 145 23.55 -15.31 -17.95
N GLU A 146 24.84 -15.22 -17.65
CA GLU A 146 25.39 -14.56 -16.45
C GLU A 146 24.84 -13.15 -16.20
N LYS A 147 24.88 -12.26 -17.20
CA LYS A 147 24.34 -10.89 -17.08
C LYS A 147 22.85 -10.86 -16.70
N ARG A 148 22.03 -11.76 -17.25
CA ARG A 148 20.58 -11.84 -16.93
C ARG A 148 20.37 -12.44 -15.54
N ARG A 149 21.18 -13.43 -15.18
CA ARG A 149 21.16 -14.07 -13.87
C ARG A 149 21.52 -13.09 -12.77
N GLU A 150 22.52 -12.24 -12.98
CA GLU A 150 22.89 -11.18 -12.04
C GLU A 150 21.76 -10.16 -11.87
N LYS A 151 21.18 -9.66 -12.97
CA LYS A 151 20.03 -8.76 -12.91
C LYS A 151 18.86 -9.38 -12.14
N LEU A 152 18.52 -10.63 -12.43
CA LEU A 152 17.44 -11.35 -11.74
C LEU A 152 17.77 -11.55 -10.26
N ALA A 153 18.99 -11.94 -9.92
CA ALA A 153 19.41 -12.14 -8.54
C ALA A 153 19.38 -10.83 -7.73
N CYS A 154 19.78 -9.71 -8.33
CA CYS A 154 19.70 -8.38 -7.73
C CYS A 154 18.23 -8.00 -7.50
N TYR A 155 17.39 -8.14 -8.55
CA TYR A 155 15.97 -7.84 -8.47
C TYR A 155 15.27 -8.67 -7.39
N LEU A 156 15.43 -9.99 -7.40
CA LEU A 156 14.80 -10.88 -6.43
C LEU A 156 15.26 -10.61 -5.00
N HIS A 157 16.52 -10.23 -4.81
CA HIS A 157 17.05 -9.85 -3.50
C HIS A 157 16.43 -8.54 -3.00
N GLU A 158 16.48 -7.47 -3.82
CA GLU A 158 15.93 -6.15 -3.49
C GLU A 158 14.39 -6.15 -3.34
N HIS A 159 13.71 -7.16 -3.92
CA HIS A 159 12.26 -7.26 -3.93
C HIS A 159 11.71 -8.36 -3.03
N HIS A 160 12.57 -9.15 -2.37
CA HIS A 160 12.15 -10.36 -1.66
C HIS A 160 11.11 -10.08 -0.56
N GLY A 161 11.40 -9.10 0.30
CA GLY A 161 10.51 -8.71 1.39
C GLY A 161 9.12 -8.33 0.89
N ALA A 162 9.04 -7.54 -0.18
CA ALA A 162 7.75 -7.12 -0.70
C ALA A 162 7.01 -8.18 -1.52
N MET A 163 7.73 -9.08 -2.19
CA MET A 163 7.09 -10.25 -2.80
C MET A 163 6.36 -11.07 -1.74
N ALA A 164 7.05 -11.35 -0.62
CA ALA A 164 6.45 -12.04 0.52
C ALA A 164 5.31 -11.22 1.13
N GLY A 165 5.53 -9.94 1.42
CA GLY A 165 4.51 -9.04 1.99
C GLY A 165 3.23 -8.99 1.16
N ASN A 166 3.33 -8.73 -0.15
CA ASN A 166 2.16 -8.68 -1.05
C ASN A 166 1.49 -10.05 -1.22
N PHE A 167 2.26 -11.13 -1.22
CA PHE A 167 1.70 -12.49 -1.24
C PHE A 167 0.88 -12.75 0.02
N PHE A 168 1.45 -12.55 1.20
CA PHE A 168 0.77 -12.76 2.48
C PHE A 168 -0.38 -11.78 2.67
N PHE A 169 -0.26 -10.54 2.19
CA PHE A 169 -1.37 -9.61 2.17
C PHE A 169 -2.56 -10.17 1.40
N GLY A 170 -2.33 -10.64 0.16
CA GLY A 170 -3.38 -11.28 -0.64
C GLY A 170 -3.98 -12.53 0.03
N VAL A 171 -3.16 -13.34 0.71
CA VAL A 171 -3.63 -14.50 1.47
C VAL A 171 -4.51 -14.08 2.65
N LEU A 172 -4.09 -13.09 3.45
CA LEU A 172 -4.84 -12.58 4.59
C LEU A 172 -6.18 -11.97 4.16
N LEU A 173 -6.18 -11.20 3.07
CA LEU A 173 -7.42 -10.64 2.52
C LEU A 173 -8.38 -11.73 2.02
N GLY A 174 -7.86 -12.81 1.42
CA GLY A 174 -8.70 -13.90 0.91
C GLY A 174 -9.22 -14.85 1.98
N ILE A 175 -8.43 -15.10 3.03
CA ILE A 175 -8.81 -16.02 4.12
C ILE A 175 -9.85 -15.38 5.05
N THR A 176 -9.84 -14.06 5.25
CA THR A 176 -10.71 -13.44 6.26
C THR A 176 -12.21 -13.62 5.97
N PRO A 177 -12.74 -13.37 4.75
CA PRO A 177 -14.15 -13.66 4.46
C PRO A 177 -14.48 -15.15 4.61
N TYR A 178 -13.56 -16.03 4.24
CA TYR A 178 -13.72 -17.48 4.40
C TYR A 178 -13.79 -17.91 5.88
N LEU A 179 -12.96 -17.32 6.74
CA LEU A 179 -13.04 -17.53 8.19
C LEU A 179 -14.34 -16.96 8.78
N GLY A 180 -14.82 -15.82 8.27
CA GLY A 180 -16.13 -15.27 8.60
C GLY A 180 -17.24 -16.28 8.35
N TYR A 181 -17.29 -16.80 7.13
CA TYR A 181 -18.22 -17.85 6.74
C TYR A 181 -18.14 -19.09 7.64
N LEU A 182 -16.93 -19.59 7.93
CA LEU A 182 -16.75 -20.79 8.76
C LEU A 182 -17.18 -20.60 10.22
N LEU A 183 -17.01 -19.39 10.76
CA LEU A 183 -17.34 -19.05 12.15
C LEU A 183 -18.76 -18.48 12.31
N ASP A 184 -19.54 -18.43 11.23
CA ASP A 184 -20.85 -17.76 11.18
C ASP A 184 -20.79 -16.29 11.65
N LEU A 185 -19.67 -15.63 11.36
CA LEU A 185 -19.45 -14.21 11.66
C LEU A 185 -19.55 -13.39 10.37
N PRO A 186 -20.18 -12.20 10.40
CA PRO A 186 -20.25 -11.30 9.25
C PRO A 186 -18.91 -10.56 9.04
N LEU A 187 -17.82 -11.32 8.86
CA LEU A 187 -16.50 -10.78 8.55
C LEU A 187 -16.35 -10.62 7.05
N ASP A 188 -16.08 -9.39 6.64
CA ASP A 188 -15.76 -9.04 5.27
C ASP A 188 -14.55 -8.09 5.26
N ILE A 189 -14.02 -7.84 4.07
CA ILE A 189 -12.85 -7.00 3.85
C ILE A 189 -13.13 -6.00 2.75
N ARG A 190 -12.90 -4.72 3.07
CA ARG A 190 -12.99 -3.63 2.12
C ARG A 190 -11.61 -3.02 1.94
N HIS A 191 -11.00 -3.32 0.80
CA HIS A 191 -9.73 -2.74 0.40
C HIS A 191 -9.94 -1.84 -0.81
N VAL A 192 -9.25 -0.70 -0.87
CA VAL A 192 -9.43 0.30 -1.94
C VAL A 192 -9.35 -0.32 -3.33
N ALA A 193 -8.34 -1.14 -3.62
CA ALA A 193 -8.17 -1.74 -4.94
C ALA A 193 -9.33 -2.65 -5.36
N PHE A 194 -9.87 -3.47 -4.45
CA PHE A 194 -11.01 -4.34 -4.74
C PHE A 194 -12.30 -3.54 -4.86
N SER A 195 -12.49 -2.58 -3.96
CA SER A 195 -13.66 -1.68 -3.96
C SER A 195 -13.71 -0.85 -5.24
N THR A 196 -12.56 -0.39 -5.73
CA THR A 196 -12.45 0.27 -7.03
C THR A 196 -12.80 -0.64 -8.20
N ALA A 197 -12.27 -1.87 -8.20
CA ALA A 197 -12.56 -2.82 -9.27
C ALA A 197 -14.06 -3.16 -9.32
N TYR A 198 -14.67 -3.43 -8.16
CA TYR A 198 -16.10 -3.66 -8.05
C TYR A 198 -16.93 -2.47 -8.50
N LEU A 199 -16.57 -1.24 -8.11
CA LEU A 199 -17.22 -0.03 -8.62
C LEU A 199 -17.17 0.04 -10.15
N GLY A 200 -15.99 -0.23 -10.74
CA GLY A 200 -15.81 -0.22 -12.20
C GLY A 200 -16.59 -1.30 -12.93
N TYR A 201 -16.69 -2.51 -12.37
CA TYR A 201 -17.52 -3.57 -12.93
C TYR A 201 -19.01 -3.24 -12.82
N SER A 202 -19.46 -2.80 -11.64
CA SER A 202 -20.87 -2.51 -11.37
C SER A 202 -21.40 -1.34 -12.21
N SER A 203 -20.60 -0.29 -12.41
CA SER A 203 -21.00 0.88 -13.21
C SER A 203 -21.08 0.60 -14.72
N MET A 204 -20.65 -0.58 -15.19
CA MET A 204 -20.81 -1.01 -16.58
C MET A 204 -22.05 -1.88 -16.79
N HIS A 205 -22.67 -2.37 -15.71
CA HIS A 205 -23.85 -3.24 -15.75
C HIS A 205 -25.14 -2.52 -15.31
N ILE A 206 -25.04 -1.40 -14.57
CA ILE A 206 -26.16 -0.56 -14.15
C ILE A 206 -25.93 0.86 -14.65
N ASP A 207 -27.01 1.51 -15.08
CA ASP A 207 -27.04 2.95 -15.37
C ASP A 207 -26.94 3.75 -14.06
N ILE A 208 -25.70 4.05 -13.66
CA ILE A 208 -25.39 4.90 -12.51
C ILE A 208 -25.18 6.33 -13.04
N SER A 209 -25.80 7.31 -12.41
CA SER A 209 -25.57 8.72 -12.78
C SER A 209 -24.11 9.13 -12.51
N LEU A 210 -23.58 10.11 -13.25
CA LEU A 210 -22.21 10.60 -13.01
C LEU A 210 -22.02 11.07 -11.56
N GLY A 211 -23.06 11.67 -10.97
CA GLY A 211 -23.05 12.10 -9.57
C GLY A 211 -22.93 10.94 -8.58
N GLU A 212 -23.70 9.87 -8.78
CA GLU A 212 -23.63 8.66 -7.96
C GLU A 212 -22.27 7.96 -8.11
N PHE A 213 -21.75 7.86 -9.34
CA PHE A 213 -20.43 7.27 -9.57
C PHE A 213 -19.33 8.03 -8.81
N LEU A 214 -19.35 9.37 -8.85
CA LEU A 214 -18.39 10.20 -8.11
C LEU A 214 -18.55 10.09 -6.59
N LEU A 215 -19.79 9.96 -6.10
CA LEU A 215 -20.06 9.73 -4.69
C LEU A 215 -19.48 8.39 -4.22
N LEU A 216 -19.75 7.31 -4.96
CA LEU A 216 -19.24 5.97 -4.67
C LEU A 216 -17.71 5.92 -4.78
N LEU A 217 -17.13 6.62 -5.75
CA LEU A 217 -15.68 6.79 -5.85
C LEU A 217 -15.12 7.51 -4.61
N GLY A 218 -15.84 8.51 -4.09
CA GLY A 218 -15.53 9.15 -2.81
C GLY A 218 -15.51 8.16 -1.64
N PHE A 219 -16.49 7.26 -1.56
CA PHE A 219 -16.49 6.20 -0.54
C PHE A 219 -15.34 5.21 -0.71
N VAL A 220 -15.00 4.83 -1.94
CA VAL A 220 -13.83 4.00 -2.25
C VAL A 220 -12.53 4.66 -1.78
N LEU A 221 -12.39 5.98 -1.99
CA LEU A 221 -11.24 6.74 -1.49
C LEU A 221 -11.21 6.80 0.04
N LEU A 222 -12.37 6.91 0.69
CA LEU A 222 -12.48 6.86 2.15
C LEU A 222 -12.09 5.50 2.73
N ILE A 223 -12.48 4.40 2.07
CA ILE A 223 -12.01 3.04 2.40
C ILE A 223 -10.47 2.99 2.33
N GLY A 224 -9.88 3.52 1.26
CA GLY A 224 -8.42 3.61 1.11
C GLY A 224 -7.76 4.43 2.21
N LEU A 225 -8.35 5.57 2.57
CA LEU A 225 -7.87 6.39 3.68
C LEU A 225 -7.86 5.62 5.00
N VAL A 226 -8.91 4.86 5.30
CA VAL A 226 -8.96 4.01 6.51
C VAL A 226 -7.94 2.88 6.44
N ASN A 227 -7.81 2.18 5.31
CA ASN A 227 -6.81 1.11 5.13
C ASN A 227 -5.40 1.62 5.52
N LEU A 228 -5.04 2.80 5.00
CA LEU A 228 -3.73 3.41 5.22
C LEU A 228 -3.56 3.95 6.64
N SER A 229 -4.57 4.66 7.14
CA SER A 229 -4.51 5.30 8.46
C SER A 229 -4.35 4.26 9.57
N VAL A 230 -5.14 3.18 9.53
CA VAL A 230 -5.04 2.10 10.51
C VAL A 230 -3.67 1.41 10.43
N SER A 231 -3.21 1.09 9.22
CA SER A 231 -1.90 0.47 9.02
C SER A 231 -0.77 1.35 9.54
N PHE A 232 -0.82 2.64 9.23
CA PHE A 232 0.18 3.62 9.63
C PHE A 232 0.21 3.81 11.15
N ILE A 233 -0.94 3.97 11.80
CA ILE A 233 -1.04 4.15 13.26
C ILE A 233 -0.44 2.94 13.98
N LEU A 234 -0.75 1.73 13.53
CA LEU A 234 -0.19 0.50 14.11
C LEU A 234 1.32 0.41 13.89
N ALA A 235 1.80 0.71 12.68
CA ALA A 235 3.23 0.74 12.38
C ALA A 235 3.97 1.72 13.28
N LEU A 236 3.44 2.93 13.43
CA LEU A 236 4.03 3.96 14.28
C LEU A 236 4.03 3.56 15.75
N LYS A 237 2.90 3.04 16.25
CA LYS A 237 2.78 2.57 17.64
C LYS A 237 3.81 1.47 17.95
N VAL A 238 3.91 0.45 17.09
CA VAL A 238 4.87 -0.64 17.28
C VAL A 238 6.31 -0.15 17.18
N SER A 239 6.59 0.81 16.29
CA SER A 239 7.93 1.39 16.14
C SER A 239 8.37 2.15 17.39
N LEU A 240 7.46 2.93 17.98
CA LEU A 240 7.71 3.66 19.23
C LEU A 240 7.94 2.70 20.39
N LEU A 241 7.08 1.67 20.52
CA LEU A 241 7.22 0.62 21.54
C LEU A 241 8.55 -0.12 21.40
N SER A 242 8.98 -0.45 20.18
CA SER A 242 10.24 -1.17 19.93
C SER A 242 11.51 -0.39 20.33
N ARG A 243 11.41 0.93 20.54
CA ARG A 243 12.54 1.80 20.91
C ARG A 243 12.41 2.41 22.31
N ASP A 244 11.46 1.92 23.11
CA ASP A 244 11.09 2.50 24.41
C ASP A 244 10.89 4.02 24.34
N SER A 245 10.32 4.48 23.23
CA SER A 245 10.13 5.90 22.96
C SER A 245 8.65 6.26 23.00
N TYR A 246 8.36 7.45 23.51
CA TYR A 246 7.01 7.97 23.60
C TYR A 246 6.76 8.99 22.49
N PHE A 247 5.53 9.00 21.96
CA PHE A 247 5.07 9.94 20.92
C PHE A 247 5.19 11.42 21.37
N GLY A 248 5.29 11.67 22.68
CA GLY A 248 5.31 13.00 23.26
C GLY A 248 3.93 13.67 23.20
N ASN A 249 3.90 15.01 23.22
CA ASN A 249 2.66 15.78 23.21
C ASN A 249 2.04 15.83 21.80
N PHE A 250 0.82 15.30 21.65
CA PHE A 250 0.07 15.26 20.39
C PHE A 250 -0.24 16.65 19.84
N PHE A 251 -0.64 17.62 20.67
CA PHE A 251 -0.93 18.98 20.24
C PHE A 251 0.32 19.72 19.74
N SER A 252 1.49 19.49 20.37
CA SER A 252 2.77 20.00 19.88
C SER A 252 3.09 19.45 18.49
N PHE A 253 2.91 18.14 18.31
CA PHE A 253 3.09 17.47 17.03
C PHE A 253 2.13 18.03 15.96
N VAL A 254 0.84 18.16 16.26
CA VAL A 254 -0.16 18.72 15.32
C VAL A 254 0.19 20.16 14.95
N LYS A 255 0.63 20.99 15.91
CA LYS A 255 1.04 22.36 15.65
C LYS A 255 2.28 22.43 14.75
N LEU A 256 3.27 21.57 14.99
CA LEU A 256 4.46 21.43 14.15
C LEU A 256 4.11 20.94 12.73
N PHE A 257 3.27 19.91 12.63
CA PHE A 257 2.77 19.38 11.37
C PHE A 257 2.00 20.46 10.59
N ALA A 258 1.06 21.15 11.22
CA ALA A 258 0.28 22.22 10.59
C ALA A 258 1.17 23.38 10.14
N LYS A 259 2.20 23.73 10.92
CA LYS A 259 3.19 24.75 10.55
C LYS A 259 3.99 24.33 9.31
N GLU A 260 4.46 23.08 9.26
CA GLU A 260 5.26 22.57 8.13
C GLU A 260 4.40 22.37 6.87
N ALA A 261 3.20 21.81 7.03
CA ALA A 261 2.20 21.64 5.98
C ALA A 261 1.80 22.98 5.33
N ARG A 262 1.61 24.04 6.14
CA ARG A 262 1.32 25.39 5.61
C ARG A 262 2.53 26.05 4.95
N ARG A 263 3.74 25.75 5.41
CA ARG A 263 4.97 26.30 4.82
C ARG A 263 5.27 25.69 3.46
N ARG A 264 4.95 24.41 3.27
CA ARG A 264 5.29 23.64 2.07
C ARG A 264 4.09 22.82 1.57
N PRO A 265 2.97 23.47 1.18
CA PRO A 265 1.75 22.77 0.80
C PRO A 265 1.93 21.91 -0.46
N LEU A 266 2.79 22.34 -1.39
CA LEU A 266 3.10 21.59 -2.60
C LEU A 266 3.97 20.36 -2.32
N GLU A 267 4.83 20.38 -1.29
CA GLU A 267 5.71 19.24 -0.95
C GLU A 267 4.95 18.06 -0.32
N LEU A 268 3.73 18.30 0.17
CA LEU A 268 2.80 17.25 0.61
C LEU A 268 2.34 16.35 -0.54
N PHE A 269 2.27 16.89 -1.76
CA PHE A 269 1.73 16.18 -2.92
C PHE A 269 2.78 15.94 -4.01
N PHE A 270 3.80 16.79 -4.12
CA PHE A 270 4.80 16.77 -5.18
C PHE A 270 6.24 16.69 -4.62
N PRO A 271 7.19 16.07 -5.34
CA PRO A 271 8.59 16.08 -4.95
C PRO A 271 9.15 17.51 -4.97
N PRO A 272 10.08 17.87 -4.04
CA PRO A 272 10.81 19.13 -4.15
C PRO A 272 11.55 19.16 -5.49
N ARG A 273 11.62 20.33 -6.14
CA ARG A 273 12.47 20.50 -7.32
C ARG A 273 13.90 20.11 -6.92
N PRO A 274 14.61 19.29 -7.72
CA PRO A 274 16.04 19.10 -7.52
C PRO A 274 16.67 20.49 -7.42
N ALA A 275 17.40 20.76 -6.35
CA ALA A 275 18.24 21.95 -6.31
C ALA A 275 19.11 21.89 -7.56
N ALA A 276 19.08 22.93 -8.39
CA ALA A 276 20.03 23.06 -9.48
C ALA A 276 21.41 22.89 -8.86
N GLU A 277 22.17 21.90 -9.34
CA GLU A 277 23.55 21.69 -8.96
C GLU A 277 24.24 23.07 -9.03
N GLU A 278 24.66 23.58 -7.87
CA GLU A 278 25.59 24.68 -7.82
C GLU A 278 26.80 24.21 -8.62
N LYS A 279 26.96 24.78 -9.81
CA LYS A 279 28.19 24.64 -10.56
C LYS A 279 29.27 25.23 -9.66
N GLU A 280 30.07 24.37 -9.03
CA GLU A 280 31.37 24.75 -8.52
C GLU A 280 32.15 25.33 -9.71
N GLU A 281 32.17 26.66 -9.80
CA GLU A 281 33.13 27.37 -10.63
C GLU A 281 34.51 27.05 -10.08
N THR A 282 35.19 26.11 -10.72
CA THR A 282 36.61 25.92 -10.56
C THR A 282 37.30 27.17 -11.08
N LYS A 283 37.98 27.90 -10.20
CA LYS A 283 38.96 28.92 -10.55
C LYS A 283 40.29 28.58 -9.91
#